data_AF-A0A939YGB2-F1
#
_entry.id   AF-A0A939YGB2-F1
#
_cell.length_a   1.000
_cell.length_b   1.000
_cell.length_c   1.000
_cell.angle_alpha   90.00
_cell.angle_beta   90.00
_cell.angle_gamma   90.00
#
_symmetry.space_group_name_H-M   'P 1'
#
loop_
_entity.id
_entity.type
_entity.pdbx_description
1 polymer ?
#
loop_
_entity_poly.entity_id
_entity_poly.type
_entity_poly.pdbx_seq_one_letter_code
_entity_poly.pdbx_strand_id
1 'polypeptide(L)'
;MSLRFSKVTLASENRRTEFLVGGIPKRCADLNGWTAFEKFIDDTPLYQTVRVFVQTFLYGGEEPVDATPEEIAYLNKRTEMRSDFIETRTEKIGKTRFRFINM
;
A
#
# COMPACT_ATOMS: atom_id res chain seq x y z
N MET A 1 3.26 18.79 -8.88
CA MET A 1 3.00 18.03 -7.65
C MET A 1 3.49 16.60 -7.84
N SER A 2 4.11 16.00 -6.82
CA SER A 2 4.60 14.61 -6.87
C SER A 2 3.74 13.73 -5.96
N LEU A 3 3.11 12.70 -6.54
CA LEU A 3 2.21 11.83 -5.79
C LEU A 3 3.02 10.83 -4.96
N ARG A 4 2.85 10.90 -3.65
CA ARG A 4 3.41 9.97 -2.68
C ARG A 4 2.39 8.90 -2.36
N PHE A 5 2.77 7.67 -2.67
CA PHE A 5 1.95 6.49 -2.44
C PHE A 5 2.82 5.33 -2.00
N SER A 6 2.19 4.29 -1.45
CA SER A 6 2.88 3.09 -1.05
C SER A 6 2.22 1.84 -1.60
N LYS A 7 3.04 0.90 -2.07
CA LYS A 7 2.63 -0.49 -2.28
C LYS A 7 2.71 -1.21 -0.93
N VAL A 8 1.55 -1.67 -0.46
CA VAL A 8 1.39 -2.42 0.78
C VAL A 8 1.21 -3.88 0.45
N THR A 9 2.01 -4.73 1.06
CA THR A 9 1.86 -6.18 1.04
C THR A 9 1.54 -6.65 2.45
N LEU A 10 0.36 -7.24 2.63
CA LEU A 10 0.01 -7.93 3.87
C LEU A 10 0.31 -9.41 3.71
N ALA A 11 0.83 -10.04 4.75
CA ALA A 11 1.06 -11.46 4.80
C ALA A 11 0.71 -12.03 6.19
N SER A 12 -0.09 -13.08 6.23
CA SER A 12 -0.40 -13.86 7.43
C SER A 12 -0.37 -15.34 7.07
N GLU A 13 0.50 -16.12 7.70
CA GLU A 13 0.70 -17.57 7.46
C GLU A 13 0.66 -17.97 5.97
N ASN A 14 -0.51 -18.36 5.46
CA ASN A 14 -0.74 -18.83 4.08
C ASN A 14 -1.47 -17.82 3.18
N ARG A 15 -1.65 -16.58 3.63
CA ARG A 15 -2.38 -15.53 2.92
C ARG A 15 -1.48 -14.34 2.65
N ARG A 16 -1.63 -13.78 1.46
CA ARG A 16 -0.93 -12.57 1.03
C ARG A 16 -1.84 -11.76 0.15
N THR A 17 -1.84 -10.44 0.34
CA THR A 17 -2.50 -9.50 -0.57
C THR A 17 -1.60 -8.29 -0.80
N GLU A 18 -1.77 -7.64 -1.94
CA GLU A 18 -1.03 -6.44 -2.32
C GLU A 18 -2.00 -5.38 -2.83
N PHE A 19 -1.81 -4.13 -2.40
CA PHE A 19 -2.60 -3.00 -2.84
C PHE A 19 -1.81 -1.69 -2.71
N LEU A 20 -2.30 -0.64 -3.37
CA LEU A 20 -1.74 0.70 -3.27
C LEU A 20 -2.53 1.54 -2.26
N VAL A 21 -1.83 2.39 -1.52
CA VAL A 21 -2.41 3.39 -0.60
C VAL A 21 -1.72 4.74 -0.74
N GLY A 22 -2.42 5.80 -0.38
CA GLY A 22 -1.85 7.14 -0.26
C GLY A 22 -0.80 7.24 0.86
N GLY A 23 0.30 7.95 0.60
CA GLY A 23 1.30 8.30 1.60
C GLY A 23 2.18 7.16 2.10
N ILE A 24 2.61 7.27 3.37
CA ILE A 24 3.58 6.38 4.03
C ILE A 24 2.95 5.76 5.29
N PRO A 25 2.21 4.65 5.18
CA PRO A 25 1.66 3.98 6.35
C PRO A 25 2.79 3.44 7.24
N LYS A 26 2.72 3.79 8.54
CA LYS A 26 3.68 3.38 9.57
C LYS A 26 3.05 2.49 10.64
N ARG A 27 1.73 2.49 10.74
CA ARG A 27 0.94 1.74 11.73
C ARG A 27 -0.29 1.12 11.09
N CYS A 28 -0.89 0.15 11.79
CA CYS A 28 -2.14 -0.50 11.37
C CYS A 28 -3.27 0.51 11.11
N ALA A 29 -3.43 1.50 11.98
CA ALA A 29 -4.48 2.53 11.87
C ALA A 29 -4.38 3.36 10.57
N ASP A 30 -3.19 3.48 9.98
CA ASP A 30 -2.99 4.24 8.73
C ASP A 30 -3.58 3.49 7.51
N LEU A 31 -3.95 2.21 7.67
CA LEU A 31 -4.53 1.37 6.64
C LEU A 31 -6.07 1.23 6.77
N ASN A 32 -6.66 1.80 7.82
CA ASN A 32 -8.12 1.81 8.00
C ASN A 32 -8.80 2.59 6.87
N GLY A 33 -9.97 2.13 6.42
CA GLY A 33 -10.69 2.73 5.30
C GLY A 33 -10.25 2.24 3.91
N TRP A 34 -9.17 1.45 3.83
CA TRP A 34 -8.80 0.77 2.58
C TRP A 34 -9.50 -0.58 2.50
N THR A 35 -10.44 -0.73 1.56
CA THR A 35 -11.26 -1.95 1.42
C THR A 35 -10.42 -3.24 1.28
N ALA A 36 -9.28 -3.18 0.60
CA ALA A 36 -8.38 -4.33 0.46
C ALA A 36 -7.72 -4.75 1.79
N PHE A 37 -7.45 -3.77 2.67
CA PHE A 37 -6.97 -4.03 4.02
C PHE A 37 -8.09 -4.63 4.87
N GLU A 38 -9.25 -3.97 4.93
CA GLU A 38 -10.40 -4.41 5.75
C GLU A 38 -10.81 -5.84 5.41
N LYS A 39 -10.98 -6.14 4.11
CA LYS A 39 -11.28 -7.50 3.66
C LYS A 39 -10.21 -8.52 4.08
N PHE A 40 -8.93 -8.17 4.00
CA PHE A 40 -7.87 -9.08 4.42
C PHE A 40 -7.94 -9.37 5.92
N ILE A 41 -8.28 -8.38 6.73
CA ILE A 41 -8.43 -8.50 8.19
C ILE A 41 -9.64 -9.35 8.54
N ASP A 42 -10.79 -9.08 7.92
CA ASP A 42 -12.03 -9.85 8.12
C ASP A 42 -11.85 -11.31 7.71
N ASP A 43 -11.13 -11.54 6.62
CA ASP A 43 -10.87 -12.89 6.14
C ASP A 43 -9.85 -13.60 7.06
N THR A 44 -8.90 -12.89 7.69
CA THR A 44 -7.82 -13.47 8.50
C THR A 44 -8.34 -13.91 9.87
N PRO A 45 -8.03 -15.15 10.34
CA PRO A 45 -8.45 -15.57 11.67
C PRO A 45 -7.94 -14.66 12.78
N LEU A 46 -8.74 -14.53 13.85
CA LEU A 46 -8.35 -13.80 15.06
C LEU A 46 -7.08 -14.40 15.68
N TYR A 47 -6.33 -13.55 16.38
CA TYR A 47 -5.06 -13.84 17.03
C TYR A 47 -3.90 -14.23 16.10
N GLN A 48 -4.06 -14.10 14.78
CA GLN A 48 -2.95 -14.27 13.85
C GLN A 48 -2.06 -13.05 13.73
N THR A 49 -0.76 -13.28 13.51
CA THR A 49 0.20 -12.19 13.26
C THR A 49 0.19 -11.79 11.79
N VAL A 50 -0.29 -10.56 11.53
CA VAL A 50 -0.22 -9.95 10.20
C VAL A 50 1.09 -9.18 10.06
N ARG A 51 1.86 -9.51 9.03
CA ARG A 51 3.09 -8.80 8.62
C ARG A 51 2.77 -7.84 7.50
N VAL A 52 3.13 -6.58 7.68
CA VAL A 52 2.92 -5.51 6.70
C VAL A 52 4.27 -5.09 6.13
N PHE A 53 4.37 -5.13 4.81
CA PHE A 53 5.51 -4.63 4.06
C PHE A 53 5.06 -3.43 3.24
N VAL A 54 5.69 -2.29 3.46
CA VAL A 54 5.38 -1.02 2.81
C VAL A 54 6.56 -0.63 1.96
N GLN A 55 6.32 -0.36 0.68
CA GLN A 55 7.28 0.24 -0.23
C GLN A 55 6.71 1.56 -0.71
N THR A 56 7.42 2.66 -0.49
CA THR A 56 6.95 4.01 -0.80
C THR A 56 7.58 4.51 -2.08
N PHE A 57 6.76 5.15 -2.91
CA PHE A 57 7.12 5.66 -4.22
C PHE A 57 6.65 7.11 -4.41
N LEU A 58 7.32 7.80 -5.32
CA LEU A 58 6.94 9.11 -5.84
C LEU A 58 6.62 9.00 -7.34
N TYR A 59 5.54 9.65 -7.77
CA TYR A 59 5.17 9.78 -9.18
C TYR A 59 4.96 11.25 -9.54
N GLY A 60 5.84 11.80 -10.37
CA GLY A 60 5.92 13.24 -10.66
C GLY A 60 7.28 13.82 -10.24
N GLY A 61 7.43 15.14 -10.27
CA GLY A 61 8.76 15.78 -10.13
C GLY A 61 8.85 17.00 -9.21
N GLU A 62 7.77 17.38 -8.54
CA GLU A 62 7.78 18.57 -7.67
C GLU A 62 7.57 18.16 -6.20
N GLU A 63 6.83 18.94 -5.42
CA GLU A 63 6.60 18.72 -4.01
C GLU A 63 5.79 17.43 -3.73
N PRO A 64 6.27 16.54 -2.84
CA PRO A 64 5.56 15.32 -2.46
C PRO A 64 4.30 15.60 -1.64
N VAL A 65 3.20 15.02 -2.08
CA VAL A 65 1.87 15.08 -1.44
C VAL A 65 1.33 13.67 -1.29
N ASP A 66 0.53 13.40 -0.27
CA ASP A 66 -0.10 12.08 -0.15
C ASP A 66 -1.19 11.93 -1.21
N ALA A 67 -1.10 10.86 -2.00
CA ALA A 67 -2.08 10.56 -3.03
C ALA A 67 -3.47 10.32 -2.42
N THR A 68 -4.47 10.96 -3.00
CA THR A 68 -5.90 10.75 -2.70
C THR A 68 -6.37 9.37 -3.16
N PRO A 69 -7.50 8.86 -2.64
CA PRO A 69 -8.11 7.62 -3.14
C PRO A 69 -8.35 7.61 -4.66
N GLU A 70 -8.74 8.74 -5.24
CA GLU A 70 -8.95 8.90 -6.68
C GLU A 70 -7.65 8.77 -7.47
N GLU A 71 -6.57 9.36 -6.97
CA GLU A 71 -5.23 9.24 -7.57
C GLU A 71 -4.67 7.82 -7.43
N ILE A 72 -4.95 7.15 -6.32
CA ILE A 72 -4.61 5.73 -6.15
C ILE A 72 -5.38 4.86 -7.15
N ALA A 73 -6.67 5.13 -7.38
CA ALA A 73 -7.45 4.44 -8.39
C ALA A 73 -6.88 4.67 -9.81
N TYR A 74 -6.44 5.88 -10.11
CA TYR A 74 -5.73 6.18 -11.35
C TYR A 74 -4.42 5.39 -11.49
N LEU A 75 -3.57 5.36 -10.44
CA LEU A 75 -2.31 4.61 -10.44
C LEU A 75 -2.52 3.09 -10.58
N ASN A 76 -3.59 2.55 -9.98
CA ASN A 76 -4.00 1.16 -10.17
C ASN A 76 -4.33 0.87 -11.64
N LYS A 77 -5.18 1.67 -12.28
CA LYS A 77 -5.49 1.53 -13.72
C LYS A 77 -4.23 1.59 -14.59
N ARG A 78 -3.28 2.46 -14.25
CA ARG A 78 -2.00 2.57 -14.97
C ARG A 78 -1.15 1.30 -14.82
N THR A 79 -1.15 0.71 -13.62
CA THR A 79 -0.44 -0.54 -13.33
C THR A 79 -1.09 -1.74 -14.03
N GLU A 80 -2.43 -1.76 -14.12
CA GLU A 80 -3.18 -2.77 -14.88
C GLU A 80 -2.89 -2.69 -16.39
N MET A 81 -2.85 -1.46 -16.94
CA MET A 81 -2.48 -1.24 -18.35
C MET A 81 -1.01 -1.53 -18.64
N ARG A 82 -0.14 -1.39 -17.63
CA ARG A 82 1.30 -1.52 -17.77
C ARG A 82 1.92 -2.06 -16.47
N SER A 83 2.21 -3.35 -16.45
CA SER A 83 2.68 -4.06 -15.25
C SER A 83 4.02 -3.55 -14.70
N ASP A 84 4.90 -3.03 -15.55
CA ASP A 84 6.19 -2.42 -15.17
C ASP A 84 6.08 -0.92 -14.83
N PHE A 85 4.86 -0.38 -14.71
CA PHE A 85 4.65 1.06 -14.46
C PHE A 85 5.32 1.53 -13.18
N ILE A 86 5.10 0.84 -12.05
CA ILE A 86 5.70 1.23 -10.76
C ILE A 86 7.22 1.21 -10.86
N GLU A 87 7.80 0.18 -11.47
CA GLU A 87 9.25 0.01 -11.55
C GLU A 87 9.93 1.02 -12.48
N THR A 88 9.27 1.41 -13.57
CA THR A 88 9.88 2.24 -14.63
C THR A 88 9.47 3.71 -14.62
N ARG A 89 8.38 4.06 -13.94
CA ARG A 89 7.79 5.41 -13.97
C ARG A 89 7.70 6.08 -12.61
N THR A 90 8.12 5.41 -11.55
CA THR A 90 8.06 5.96 -10.18
C THR A 90 9.41 5.83 -9.51
N GLU A 91 9.69 6.74 -8.57
CA GLU A 91 10.91 6.72 -7.79
C GLU A 91 10.63 6.05 -6.45
N LYS A 92 11.37 4.99 -6.11
CA LYS A 92 11.27 4.35 -4.80
C LYS A 92 12.06 5.14 -3.76
N ILE A 93 11.36 5.73 -2.80
CA ILE A 93 11.97 6.58 -1.76
C ILE A 93 12.10 5.90 -0.39
N GLY A 94 11.40 4.79 -0.16
CA GLY A 94 11.38 4.18 1.16
C GLY A 94 10.90 2.75 1.22
N LYS A 95 11.22 2.09 2.33
CA LYS A 95 10.65 0.80 2.71
C LYS A 95 10.46 0.75 4.23
N THR A 96 9.31 0.26 4.67
CA THR A 96 9.00 0.09 6.08
C THR A 96 8.33 -1.26 6.28
N ARG A 97 8.52 -1.86 7.46
CA ARG A 97 7.90 -3.12 7.85
C ARG A 97 7.40 -3.02 9.27
N PHE A 98 6.19 -3.47 9.50
CA PHE A 98 5.63 -3.60 10.84
C PHE A 98 4.74 -4.84 10.92
N ARG A 99 4.34 -5.20 12.13
CA ARG A 99 3.50 -6.36 12.41
C ARG A 99 2.51 -6.03 13.52
N PHE A 100 1.36 -6.67 13.48
CA PHE A 100 0.35 -6.58 14.53
C PHE A 100 -0.39 -7.91 14.66
N ILE A 101 -1.08 -8.09 15.78
CA ILE A 101 -1.96 -9.24 16.03
C ILE A 101 -3.36 -8.83 15.58
N ASN A 102 -3.97 -9.63 14.72
CA ASN A 102 -5.38 -9.50 14.38
C ASN A 102 -6.21 -9.83 15.62
N MET A 103 -7.15 -8.97 16.03
CA MET A 103 -7.90 -9.12 17.29
C MET A 103 -9.39 -8.96 17.06
#